data_AF-G8S4A2-F1
#
_entry.id   AF-G8S4A2-F1
#
_cell.length_a   1.000
_cell.length_b   1.000
_cell.length_c   1.000
_cell.angle_alpha   90.00
_cell.angle_beta   90.00
_cell.angle_gamma   90.00
#
_symmetry.space_group_name_H-M   'P 1'
#
loop_
_entity.id
_entity.type
_entity.pdbx_description
1 polymer ?
#
loop_
_entity_poly.entity_id
_entity_poly.type
_entity_poly.pdbx_seq_one_letter_code
_entity_poly.pdbx_strand_id
1 'polypeptide(L)'
;MVSLLALAGTGTLGFLAYRGFGAPATGPGAATGPGAATDPGTAAGSGAADRPVTYAKEALDVRIGCAAVVYLDLDEPRAGVGAQIGDLRYDSRCGNGPARLSLGAGATAGSSVARTDLDDDGCLRAIRNGPLEPGAAVNVRVGTALCVLTAAQPAKLVLVEIAGVGVTGNLSLRATSWLAPA
;
A
#
# COMPACT_ATOMS: atom_id res chain seq x y z
N MET A 1 -37.13 -18.41 -38.17
CA MET A 1 -37.98 -17.37 -37.52
C MET A 1 -37.04 -16.29 -37.02
N VAL A 2 -36.81 -15.23 -37.81
CA VAL A 2 -37.43 -13.88 -37.68
C VAL A 2 -36.89 -13.15 -36.43
N SER A 3 -35.83 -12.32 -36.60
CA SER A 3 -35.82 -10.82 -36.58
C SER A 3 -35.65 -10.20 -35.18
N LEU A 4 -34.56 -9.47 -34.92
CA LEU A 4 -34.34 -8.00 -35.05
C LEU A 4 -34.85 -7.21 -33.83
N LEU A 5 -33.96 -6.50 -33.13
CA LEU A 5 -34.16 -5.08 -32.76
C LEU A 5 -32.88 -4.49 -32.13
N ALA A 6 -32.34 -3.51 -32.84
CA ALA A 6 -31.34 -2.55 -32.38
C ALA A 6 -32.04 -1.41 -31.61
N LEU A 7 -31.36 -0.77 -30.65
CA LEU A 7 -31.71 0.58 -30.24
C LEU A 7 -30.44 1.39 -29.95
N ALA A 8 -30.30 2.48 -30.70
CA ALA A 8 -29.28 3.51 -30.57
C ALA A 8 -29.69 4.53 -29.50
N GLY A 9 -28.71 5.11 -28.81
CA GLY A 9 -28.89 6.25 -27.91
C GLY A 9 -27.73 7.21 -28.05
N THR A 10 -27.89 8.24 -28.88
CA THR A 10 -27.01 9.40 -28.99
C THR A 10 -27.34 10.42 -27.90
N GLY A 11 -26.32 10.88 -27.16
CA GLY A 11 -26.43 11.96 -26.18
C GLY A 11 -25.59 13.17 -26.60
N THR A 12 -26.25 14.31 -26.71
CA THR A 12 -25.84 15.59 -27.31
C THR A 12 -24.78 16.41 -26.55
N LEU A 13 -24.10 17.24 -27.34
CA LEU A 13 -23.17 18.32 -27.01
C LEU A 13 -23.67 19.31 -25.95
N GLY A 14 -22.74 19.78 -25.09
CA GLY A 14 -22.88 20.96 -24.25
C GLY A 14 -21.67 21.88 -24.41
N PHE A 15 -21.80 22.87 -25.29
CA PHE A 15 -20.93 24.05 -25.38
C PHE A 15 -21.45 25.10 -24.39
N LEU A 16 -20.59 25.70 -23.58
CA LEU A 16 -20.78 27.08 -23.08
C LEU A 16 -19.43 27.63 -22.57
N ALA A 17 -18.83 28.46 -23.41
CA ALA A 17 -17.74 29.35 -23.06
C ALA A 17 -18.29 30.59 -22.35
N TYR A 18 -17.64 31.06 -21.29
CA TYR A 18 -17.71 32.45 -20.88
C TYR A 18 -16.31 32.93 -20.48
N ARG A 19 -15.80 33.89 -21.28
CA ARG A 19 -14.63 34.71 -20.95
C ARG A 19 -15.11 35.92 -20.15
N GLY A 20 -14.56 36.10 -18.95
CA GLY A 20 -14.65 37.34 -18.19
C GLY A 20 -13.31 38.07 -18.22
N PHE A 21 -13.26 39.18 -18.95
CA PHE A 21 -12.20 40.20 -18.86
C PHE A 21 -12.42 41.03 -17.59
N GLY A 22 -11.37 41.22 -16.78
CA GLY A 22 -11.34 42.15 -15.65
C GLY A 22 -9.91 42.59 -15.39
N ALA A 23 -9.65 43.89 -15.53
CA ALA A 23 -8.36 44.55 -15.64
C ALA A 23 -7.46 44.50 -14.36
N PRO A 24 -6.14 44.74 -14.49
CA PRO A 24 -5.23 44.89 -13.36
C PRO A 24 -5.34 46.31 -12.76
N ALA A 25 -5.52 46.39 -11.43
CA ALA A 25 -5.36 47.63 -10.67
C ALA A 25 -4.00 47.61 -9.94
N THR A 26 -3.05 48.37 -10.45
CA THR A 26 -1.82 48.78 -9.75
C THR A 26 -2.13 49.88 -8.75
N GLY A 27 -1.73 49.68 -7.49
CA GLY A 27 -1.66 50.73 -6.47
C GLY A 27 -0.60 50.36 -5.41
N PRO A 28 0.37 51.25 -5.10
CA PRO A 28 1.42 50.98 -4.13
C PRO A 28 0.98 51.39 -2.72
N GLY A 29 1.24 50.54 -1.73
CA GLY A 29 0.95 50.83 -0.33
C GLY A 29 1.86 50.00 0.58
N ALA A 30 3.02 50.56 0.89
CA ALA A 30 3.91 50.05 1.92
C ALA A 30 3.29 50.28 3.31
N ALA A 31 3.33 49.25 4.16
CA ALA A 31 3.21 49.40 5.61
C ALA A 31 4.20 48.43 6.28
N THR A 32 5.29 49.01 6.77
CA THR A 32 6.31 48.42 7.62
C THR A 32 5.77 48.28 9.05
N GLY A 33 5.95 47.12 9.68
CA GLY A 33 5.72 46.92 11.12
C GLY A 33 6.34 45.59 11.59
N PRO A 34 7.28 45.59 12.56
CA PRO A 34 8.09 44.43 12.92
C PRO A 34 7.42 43.58 14.02
N GLY A 35 7.56 42.27 13.94
CA GLY A 35 7.07 41.35 14.96
C GLY A 35 7.68 39.96 14.78
N ALA A 36 8.89 39.80 15.30
CA ALA A 36 9.51 38.50 15.48
C ALA A 36 8.72 37.69 16.51
N ALA A 37 8.34 36.47 16.12
CA ALA A 37 8.17 35.34 17.04
C ALA A 37 8.53 34.08 16.24
N THR A 38 9.84 33.83 16.15
CA THR A 38 10.38 32.53 15.83
C THR A 38 9.95 31.62 16.97
N ASP A 39 8.94 30.79 16.77
CA ASP A 39 8.67 29.68 17.67
C ASP A 39 9.63 28.56 17.26
N PRO A 40 10.64 28.18 18.08
CA PRO A 40 11.37 26.94 17.86
C PRO A 40 10.44 25.83 18.36
N GLY A 41 9.38 25.60 17.61
CA GLY A 41 8.56 24.40 17.69
C GLY A 41 9.49 23.24 17.39
N THR A 42 10.05 22.72 18.48
CA THR A 42 10.89 21.54 18.57
C THR A 42 10.29 20.48 17.67
N ALA A 43 10.86 20.32 16.47
CA ALA A 43 10.77 19.06 15.77
C ALA A 43 11.49 18.09 16.69
N ALA A 44 10.75 17.44 17.58
CA ALA A 44 11.16 16.20 18.18
C ALA A 44 11.27 15.21 17.02
N GLY A 45 12.36 15.31 16.25
CA GLY A 45 12.97 14.15 15.65
C GLY A 45 13.36 13.30 16.85
N SER A 46 12.42 12.45 17.29
CA SER A 46 12.80 11.30 18.09
C SER A 46 13.92 10.64 17.30
N GLY A 47 15.12 10.59 17.87
CA GLY A 47 16.20 9.80 17.33
C GLY A 47 15.74 8.35 17.33
N ALA A 48 15.00 7.97 16.29
CA ALA A 48 14.76 6.60 15.94
C ALA A 48 16.14 6.08 15.54
N ALA A 49 16.67 5.15 16.33
CA ALA A 49 17.78 4.37 15.83
C ALA A 49 17.24 3.64 14.59
N ASP A 50 17.67 4.06 13.41
CA ASP A 50 17.30 3.39 12.15
C ASP A 50 17.64 1.90 12.30
N ARG A 51 16.60 1.05 12.31
CA ARG A 51 16.83 -0.40 12.37
C ARG A 51 17.58 -0.83 11.11
N PRO A 52 18.50 -1.81 11.20
CA PRO A 52 19.22 -2.29 10.03
C PRO A 52 18.25 -2.78 8.95
N VAL A 53 18.33 -2.17 7.77
CA VAL A 53 17.58 -2.59 6.58
C VAL A 53 18.16 -3.92 6.08
N THR A 54 17.32 -4.95 5.86
CA THR A 54 17.79 -6.23 5.31
C THR A 54 17.60 -6.33 3.80
N TYR A 55 16.56 -5.67 3.27
CA TYR A 55 16.39 -5.40 1.84
C TYR A 55 15.50 -4.17 1.62
N ALA A 56 15.68 -3.46 0.50
CA ALA A 56 15.01 -2.20 0.21
C ALA A 56 14.28 -2.24 -1.15
N LYS A 57 12.95 -2.09 -1.12
CA LYS A 57 12.07 -2.08 -2.30
C LYS A 57 12.32 -3.25 -3.26
N GLU A 58 12.62 -4.43 -2.71
CA GLU A 58 12.85 -5.63 -3.47
C GLU A 58 11.55 -6.09 -4.15
N ALA A 59 11.63 -6.41 -5.44
CA ALA A 59 10.47 -6.81 -6.22
C ALA A 59 10.10 -8.26 -5.91
N LEU A 60 8.81 -8.51 -5.66
CA LEU A 60 8.26 -9.85 -5.46
C LEU A 60 7.07 -10.03 -6.40
N ASP A 61 7.32 -10.67 -7.53
CA ASP A 61 6.30 -10.95 -8.54
C ASP A 61 5.69 -12.33 -8.34
N VAL A 62 4.38 -12.37 -8.23
CA VAL A 62 3.58 -13.58 -8.11
C VAL A 62 2.90 -13.85 -9.43
N ARG A 63 3.20 -15.01 -10.03
CA ARG A 63 2.64 -15.47 -11.29
C ARG A 63 1.90 -16.77 -11.05
N ILE A 64 0.59 -16.67 -10.84
CA ILE A 64 -0.28 -17.82 -10.61
C ILE A 64 -1.49 -17.75 -11.51
N GLY A 65 -2.16 -18.89 -11.68
CA GLY A 65 -3.44 -18.94 -12.38
C GLY A 65 -4.59 -18.38 -11.56
N CYS A 66 -5.72 -18.23 -12.21
CA CYS A 66 -6.94 -17.78 -11.55
C CYS A 66 -7.46 -18.78 -10.52
N ALA A 67 -8.02 -18.23 -9.44
CA ALA A 67 -8.52 -18.99 -8.28
C ALA A 67 -7.46 -19.90 -7.62
N ALA A 68 -6.17 -19.63 -7.87
CA ALA A 68 -5.06 -20.28 -7.18
C ALA A 68 -4.70 -19.54 -5.88
N VAL A 69 -4.10 -20.30 -4.97
CA VAL A 69 -3.51 -19.84 -3.71
C VAL A 69 -2.02 -20.09 -3.74
N VAL A 70 -1.25 -19.13 -3.25
CA VAL A 70 0.21 -19.24 -3.10
C VAL A 70 0.65 -18.61 -1.79
N TYR A 71 1.78 -19.08 -1.28
CA TYR A 71 2.39 -18.56 -0.07
C TYR A 71 3.69 -17.83 -0.42
N LEU A 72 3.94 -16.74 0.31
CA LEU A 72 5.08 -15.85 0.11
C LEU A 72 5.94 -15.89 1.38
N ASP A 73 7.25 -15.99 1.20
CA ASP A 73 8.25 -15.79 2.24
C ASP A 73 8.80 -14.37 2.10
N LEU A 74 8.87 -13.66 3.24
CA LEU A 74 9.36 -12.31 3.38
C LEU A 74 10.71 -12.25 4.10
N ASP A 75 11.18 -13.34 4.70
CA ASP A 75 12.56 -13.42 5.18
C ASP A 75 13.54 -13.41 4.02
N GLU A 76 13.20 -14.10 2.94
CA GLU A 76 13.80 -13.92 1.61
C GLU A 76 12.67 -13.68 0.61
N PRO A 77 12.54 -12.49 -0.02
CA PRO A 77 11.39 -12.14 -0.85
C PRO A 77 11.15 -13.12 -2.01
N ARG A 78 10.34 -14.15 -1.79
CA ARG A 78 10.06 -15.21 -2.78
C ARG A 78 8.64 -15.74 -2.68
N ALA A 79 8.08 -16.09 -3.85
CA ALA A 79 6.75 -16.67 -3.97
C ALA A 79 6.85 -18.19 -4.16
N GLY A 80 5.77 -18.91 -3.82
CA GLY A 80 5.67 -20.35 -4.09
C GLY A 80 6.31 -21.22 -3.01
N VAL A 81 6.41 -20.72 -1.78
CA VAL A 81 6.89 -21.50 -0.64
C VAL A 81 5.79 -22.41 -0.07
N GLY A 82 6.16 -23.32 0.81
CA GLY A 82 5.20 -24.16 1.54
C GLY A 82 4.39 -23.34 2.54
N ALA A 83 3.13 -23.74 2.77
CA ALA A 83 2.21 -23.05 3.68
C ALA A 83 2.72 -22.88 5.12
N GLN A 84 3.60 -23.78 5.57
CA GLN A 84 4.15 -23.78 6.93
C GLN A 84 5.22 -22.71 7.17
N ILE A 85 5.84 -22.20 6.10
CA ILE A 85 6.92 -21.22 6.17
C ILE A 85 6.56 -19.90 5.49
N GLY A 86 5.37 -19.79 4.89
CA GLY A 86 4.95 -18.55 4.24
C GLY A 86 4.41 -17.54 5.24
N ASP A 87 4.97 -16.33 5.23
CA ASP A 87 4.50 -15.18 6.01
C ASP A 87 3.18 -14.62 5.50
N LEU A 88 2.93 -14.72 4.19
CA LEU A 88 1.70 -14.28 3.57
C LEU A 88 1.06 -15.40 2.75
N ARG A 89 -0.26 -15.41 2.75
CA ARG A 89 -1.10 -16.20 1.84
C ARG A 89 -1.78 -15.26 0.87
N TYR A 90 -1.56 -15.48 -0.42
CA TYR A 90 -2.27 -14.78 -1.49
C TYR A 90 -3.31 -15.70 -2.12
N ASP A 91 -4.55 -15.21 -2.22
CA ASP A 91 -5.66 -15.86 -2.90
C ASP A 91 -6.14 -14.97 -4.05
N SER A 92 -5.92 -15.41 -5.29
CA SER A 92 -6.20 -14.63 -6.51
C SER A 92 -7.68 -14.41 -6.78
N ARG A 93 -8.56 -15.31 -6.32
CA ARG A 93 -10.04 -15.25 -6.42
C ARG A 93 -10.69 -14.87 -7.76
N CYS A 94 -9.96 -14.73 -8.87
CA CYS A 94 -10.47 -14.20 -10.15
C CYS A 94 -11.96 -14.48 -10.42
N GLY A 95 -12.77 -13.44 -10.60
CA GLY A 95 -14.21 -13.56 -10.90
C GLY A 95 -15.12 -13.92 -9.72
N ASN A 96 -14.56 -14.39 -8.60
CA ASN A 96 -15.27 -14.74 -7.36
C ASN A 96 -15.03 -13.70 -6.24
N GLY A 97 -14.72 -12.46 -6.61
CA GLY A 97 -14.45 -11.34 -5.71
C GLY A 97 -13.03 -10.77 -5.85
N PRO A 98 -12.68 -9.75 -5.05
CA PRO A 98 -11.33 -9.19 -5.04
C PRO A 98 -10.33 -10.22 -4.51
N ALA A 99 -9.12 -10.22 -5.07
CA ALA A 99 -8.01 -11.00 -4.54
C ALA A 99 -7.70 -10.59 -3.09
N ARG A 100 -7.17 -11.52 -2.31
CA ARG A 100 -6.96 -11.35 -0.87
C ARG A 100 -5.53 -11.69 -0.47
N LEU A 101 -5.01 -10.93 0.49
CA LEU A 101 -3.79 -11.24 1.24
C LEU A 101 -4.16 -11.46 2.70
N SER A 102 -3.63 -12.52 3.31
CA SER A 102 -3.73 -12.75 4.75
C SER A 102 -2.36 -13.15 5.30
N LEU A 103 -2.21 -13.08 6.62
CA LEU A 103 -1.05 -13.64 7.28
C LEU A 103 -1.03 -15.17 7.09
N GLY A 104 0.15 -15.71 6.86
CA GLY A 104 0.45 -17.14 6.83
C GLY A 104 1.08 -17.60 8.15
N ALA A 105 1.48 -18.87 8.21
CA ALA A 105 2.06 -19.46 9.42
C ALA A 105 3.46 -18.91 9.75
N GLY A 106 4.16 -18.35 8.76
CA GLY A 106 5.45 -17.70 8.93
C GLY A 106 5.38 -16.33 9.57
N ALA A 107 4.20 -15.71 9.68
CA ALA A 107 4.06 -14.38 10.28
C ALA A 107 3.53 -14.44 11.72
N THR A 108 4.13 -13.64 12.59
CA THR A 108 3.71 -13.52 14.00
C THR A 108 2.60 -12.47 14.15
N ALA A 109 2.65 -11.40 13.35
CA ALA A 109 1.65 -10.32 13.38
C ALA A 109 1.66 -9.53 12.07
N GLY A 110 0.63 -8.72 11.86
CA GLY A 110 0.62 -7.76 10.76
C GLY A 110 -0.51 -6.74 10.86
N SER A 111 -0.48 -5.75 9.97
CA SER A 111 -1.49 -4.69 9.88
C SER A 111 -1.63 -4.22 8.44
N SER A 112 -2.83 -3.81 8.03
CA SER A 112 -3.04 -3.15 6.75
C SER A 112 -2.92 -1.64 6.87
N VAL A 113 -2.23 -1.01 5.93
CA VAL A 113 -2.00 0.43 5.91
C VAL A 113 -2.32 1.00 4.53
N ALA A 114 -2.83 2.24 4.51
CA ALA A 114 -3.15 2.95 3.28
C ALA A 114 -1.96 3.68 2.63
N ARG A 115 -0.79 3.65 3.28
CA ARG A 115 0.44 4.33 2.84
C ARG A 115 1.53 3.30 2.54
N THR A 116 2.33 3.54 1.50
CA THR A 116 3.37 2.62 1.01
C THR A 116 4.79 3.08 1.35
N ASP A 117 4.94 4.19 2.08
CA ASP A 117 6.19 4.87 2.39
C ASP A 117 6.49 4.91 3.90
N LEU A 118 5.94 3.98 4.66
CA LEU A 118 6.21 3.89 6.09
C LEU A 118 7.67 3.50 6.35
N ASP A 119 8.23 4.11 7.38
CA ASP A 119 9.44 3.64 8.04
C ASP A 119 9.13 2.45 8.96
N ASP A 120 10.19 1.89 9.55
CA ASP A 120 10.12 0.79 10.49
C ASP A 120 9.28 1.13 11.73
N ASP A 121 9.46 2.31 12.33
CA ASP A 121 8.69 2.74 13.49
C ASP A 121 7.19 2.92 13.18
N GLY A 122 6.87 3.49 12.01
CA GLY A 122 5.50 3.62 11.53
C GLY A 122 4.86 2.26 11.28
N CYS A 123 5.63 1.32 10.73
CA CYS A 123 5.15 -0.03 10.44
C CYS A 123 4.90 -0.85 11.71
N LEU A 124 5.83 -0.78 12.68
CA LEU A 124 5.67 -1.40 13.99
C LEU A 124 4.47 -0.81 14.75
N ARG A 125 4.29 0.51 14.71
CA ARG A 125 3.16 1.20 15.33
C ARG A 125 1.82 0.78 14.71
N ALA A 126 1.77 0.57 13.39
CA ALA A 126 0.57 0.08 12.71
C ALA A 126 0.18 -1.31 13.22
N ILE A 127 1.15 -2.24 13.33
CA ILE A 127 0.93 -3.57 13.91
C ILE A 127 0.37 -3.49 15.32
N ARG A 128 0.97 -2.65 16.18
CA ARG A 128 0.52 -2.50 17.57
C ARG A 128 -0.88 -1.91 17.70
N ASN A 129 -1.21 -0.91 16.88
CA ASN A 129 -2.43 -0.12 17.06
C ASN A 129 -3.63 -0.66 16.27
N GLY A 130 -3.40 -1.47 15.23
CA GLY A 130 -4.44 -2.04 14.40
C GLY A 130 -3.98 -3.37 13.81
N PRO A 131 -3.77 -4.40 14.65
CA PRO A 131 -3.37 -5.72 14.17
C PRO A 131 -4.45 -6.33 13.28
N LEU A 132 -4.02 -7.14 12.31
CA LEU A 132 -4.89 -8.07 11.62
C LEU A 132 -5.22 -9.22 12.57
N GLU A 133 -6.51 -9.41 12.81
CA GLU A 133 -7.00 -10.56 13.58
C GLU A 133 -6.65 -11.90 12.91
N PRO A 134 -6.53 -13.00 13.66
CA PRO A 134 -6.30 -14.32 13.09
C PRO A 134 -7.33 -14.66 12.00
N GLY A 135 -6.85 -15.02 10.81
CA GLY A 135 -7.69 -15.33 9.65
C GLY A 135 -8.27 -14.10 8.93
N ALA A 136 -8.01 -12.89 9.41
CA ALA A 136 -8.34 -11.67 8.67
C ALA A 136 -7.57 -11.62 7.36
N ALA A 137 -8.22 -11.09 6.34
CA ALA A 137 -7.65 -10.92 5.02
C ALA A 137 -7.98 -9.52 4.50
N VAL A 138 -7.01 -8.93 3.81
CA VAL A 138 -7.15 -7.61 3.19
C VAL A 138 -7.36 -7.77 1.70
N ASN A 139 -8.20 -6.90 1.14
CA ASN A 139 -8.40 -6.85 -0.31
C ASN A 139 -7.14 -6.29 -0.97
N VAL A 140 -6.65 -6.98 -1.99
CA VAL A 140 -5.46 -6.56 -2.73
C VAL A 140 -5.83 -5.41 -3.66
N ARG A 141 -5.24 -4.23 -3.42
CA ARG A 141 -5.45 -3.01 -4.19
C ARG A 141 -4.13 -2.26 -4.36
N VAL A 142 -3.88 -1.77 -5.57
CA VAL A 142 -2.68 -0.97 -5.86
C VAL A 142 -2.62 0.25 -4.94
N GLY A 143 -1.43 0.57 -4.43
CA GLY A 143 -1.21 1.71 -3.54
C GLY A 143 -1.61 1.46 -2.08
N THR A 144 -1.94 0.21 -1.71
CA THR A 144 -2.06 -0.21 -0.31
C THR A 144 -0.86 -1.05 0.09
N ALA A 145 -0.58 -1.14 1.39
CA ALA A 145 0.50 -1.94 1.91
C ALA A 145 0.11 -2.74 3.15
N LEU A 146 0.91 -3.75 3.47
CA LEU A 146 0.84 -4.51 4.71
C LEU A 146 2.14 -4.33 5.48
N CYS A 147 2.02 -4.12 6.77
CA CYS A 147 3.10 -4.29 7.72
C CYS A 147 3.06 -5.71 8.27
N VAL A 148 4.17 -6.41 8.24
CA VAL A 148 4.27 -7.82 8.66
C VAL A 148 5.47 -7.99 9.59
N LEU A 149 5.27 -8.72 10.68
CA LEU A 149 6.35 -9.20 11.54
C LEU A 149 6.51 -10.70 11.28
N THR A 150 7.64 -11.12 10.73
CA THR A 150 7.94 -12.53 10.45
C THR A 150 8.21 -13.30 11.76
N ALA A 151 8.13 -14.63 11.71
CA ALA A 151 8.35 -15.53 12.83
C ALA A 151 9.74 -16.18 12.81
N ALA A 152 10.56 -15.90 11.80
CA ALA A 152 11.95 -16.36 11.76
C ALA A 152 12.79 -15.75 12.89
N GLN A 153 13.97 -16.35 13.12
CA GLN A 153 14.95 -15.84 14.07
C GLN A 153 16.27 -15.56 13.33
N PRO A 154 16.74 -14.30 13.25
CA PRO A 154 16.09 -13.09 13.76
C PRO A 154 14.83 -12.72 12.97
N ALA A 155 13.82 -12.19 13.67
CA ALA A 155 12.57 -11.73 13.04
C ALA A 155 12.81 -10.47 12.21
N LYS A 156 11.99 -10.29 11.17
CA LYS A 156 12.00 -9.11 10.32
C LYS A 156 10.68 -8.38 10.40
N LEU A 157 10.77 -7.06 10.41
CA LEU A 157 9.64 -6.17 10.16
C LEU A 157 9.65 -5.82 8.67
N VAL A 158 8.53 -6.01 7.99
CA VAL A 158 8.44 -5.89 6.53
C VAL A 158 7.24 -5.02 6.13
N LEU A 159 7.51 -3.99 5.33
CA LEU A 159 6.49 -3.24 4.60
C LEU A 159 6.35 -3.83 3.19
N VAL A 160 5.18 -4.37 2.90
CA VAL A 160 4.82 -4.98 1.62
C VAL A 160 3.85 -4.08 0.87
N GLU A 161 4.32 -3.39 -0.16
CA GLU A 161 3.53 -2.57 -1.06
C GLU A 161 2.91 -3.42 -2.18
N ILE A 162 1.63 -3.19 -2.47
CA ILE A 162 0.96 -3.72 -3.66
C ILE A 162 1.19 -2.76 -4.83
N ALA A 163 2.17 -3.10 -5.66
CA ALA A 163 2.58 -2.30 -6.82
C ALA A 163 1.75 -2.57 -8.08
N GLY A 164 1.15 -3.77 -8.20
CA GLY A 164 0.35 -4.13 -9.37
C GLY A 164 -0.57 -5.32 -9.14
N VAL A 165 -1.74 -5.32 -9.78
CA VAL A 165 -2.70 -6.43 -9.73
C VAL A 165 -3.10 -6.78 -11.16
N GLY A 166 -2.80 -8.00 -11.58
CA GLY A 166 -3.15 -8.52 -12.90
C GLY A 166 -4.53 -9.16 -12.93
N VAL A 167 -5.15 -9.16 -14.12
CA VAL A 167 -6.50 -9.73 -14.33
C VAL A 167 -6.54 -11.26 -14.26
N THR A 168 -5.38 -11.92 -14.42
CA THR A 168 -5.25 -13.39 -14.44
C THR A 168 -4.80 -13.98 -13.10
N GLY A 169 -4.82 -13.19 -12.02
CA GLY A 169 -4.32 -13.62 -10.71
C GLY A 169 -2.84 -13.31 -10.47
N ASN A 170 -2.19 -12.55 -11.36
CA ASN A 170 -0.83 -12.06 -11.11
C ASN A 170 -0.86 -10.92 -10.09
N LEU A 171 0.19 -10.81 -9.28
CA LEU A 171 0.37 -9.78 -8.27
C LEU A 171 1.83 -9.33 -8.28
N SER A 172 2.06 -8.02 -8.35
CA SER A 172 3.40 -7.43 -8.21
C SER A 172 3.49 -6.70 -6.88
N LEU A 173 4.49 -7.07 -6.08
CA LEU A 173 4.76 -6.50 -4.77
C LEU A 173 6.14 -5.83 -4.74
N ARG A 174 6.30 -4.88 -3.82
CA ARG A 174 7.60 -4.37 -3.39
C ARG A 174 7.72 -4.53 -1.89
N ALA A 175 8.82 -5.10 -1.42
CA ALA A 175 9.05 -5.32 0.00
C ALA A 175 10.25 -4.50 0.48
N THR A 176 10.10 -3.84 1.63
CA THR A 176 11.22 -3.23 2.37
C THR A 176 11.22 -3.84 3.76
N SER A 177 12.38 -4.25 4.25
CA SER A 177 12.48 -4.89 5.55
C SER A 177 13.58 -4.33 6.43
N TRP A 178 13.35 -4.48 7.72
CA TRP A 178 14.28 -4.14 8.78
C TRP A 178 14.39 -5.32 9.74
N LEU A 179 15.50 -5.44 10.46
CA LEU A 179 15.54 -6.32 11.62
C LEU A 179 14.49 -5.85 12.64
N ALA A 180 13.69 -6.79 13.14
CA ALA A 180 12.71 -6.49 14.16
C ALA A 180 13.39 -6.10 15.49
N PRO A 181 12.71 -5.34 16.36
CA PRO A 181 13.16 -5.16 17.74
C PRO A 181 13.36 -6.53 18.42
N ALA A 182 14.41 -6.64 19.23
CA ALA A 182 14.67 -7.81 20.08
C ALA A 182 13.64 -7.95 21.19
#